data_AF-X6BV65-F1
#
_entry.id   AF-X6BV65-F1
#
_cell.length_a   1.000
_cell.length_b   1.000
_cell.length_c   1.000
_cell.angle_alpha   90.00
_cell.angle_beta   90.00
_cell.angle_gamma   90.00
#
_symmetry.space_group_name_H-M   'P 1'
#
loop_
_entity.id
_entity.type
_entity.pdbx_description
1 polymer ?
#
loop_
_entity_poly.entity_id
_entity_poly.type
_entity_poly.pdbx_seq_one_letter_code
_entity_poly.pdbx_strand_id
1 'polypeptide(L)'
;MTLKVQGAGPFTEIRLLDARFEPVALTSNTGSITVDVAPGLYEVGFREGDGWERQHVVAAPEADEVTVVQVARSLSREATLEMMPATLPQPLDDATVVVSFTGTTHGLADIATTPKITATLTGADHDTPIVPNLVPGDWRNWRFAVAPGHWRLRLSDPGERQPFELPLTVCPGYRIEIVAPLCSTGEMSIDLERLRVRLLPPDKPGAMNETLIAFEEAALTALGSGRALYGPDIEQLIDHLADDKVLNPMLGIFAAHLCDRGQDDDLPFQRRLLDKLAELTGGEAVRHPDVAALRLRLRMRNGQPIEDEPAVPFPPLLAASWVALLDAARVRPELIPAGSLSERIASRLWSSSLWMAWTAAPLEMAAPVQPRSERRAPANTPPPAEVKVAEEFTTVSEMITAGLSHPELRGWFRGARSSSGDGFEGLEWEDELHITPAEAAVARLLYPVAANEEQQHRFASVATWMKTQESKRRSSAVDLMTMCSALGLPPTTVERAVGSLARKLEAQALDFNIKL
;
A
#
# COMPACT_ATOMS: atom_id res chain seq x y z
N MET A 1 6.03 24.07 -32.29
CA MET A 1 7.39 23.85 -31.79
C MET A 1 7.38 22.56 -31.03
N THR A 2 8.40 21.73 -31.23
CA THR A 2 8.47 20.40 -30.62
C THR A 2 9.50 20.38 -29.50
N LEU A 3 9.09 19.97 -28.31
CA LEU A 3 9.97 19.78 -27.16
C LEU A 3 10.26 18.28 -27.02
N LYS A 4 11.54 17.91 -27.17
CA LYS A 4 12.04 16.57 -26.90
C LYS A 4 12.67 16.53 -25.52
N VAL A 5 12.16 15.67 -24.65
CA VAL A 5 12.70 15.51 -23.30
C VAL A 5 13.16 14.07 -23.12
N GLN A 6 14.39 13.90 -22.66
CA GLN A 6 15.02 12.60 -22.45
C GLN A 6 15.49 12.48 -20.99
N GLY A 7 14.93 11.53 -20.25
CA GLY A 7 15.39 11.15 -18.92
C GLY A 7 16.70 10.36 -18.95
N ALA A 8 17.30 10.15 -17.78
CA ALA A 8 18.57 9.42 -17.67
C ALA A 8 18.42 7.89 -17.86
N GLY A 9 17.21 7.34 -17.71
CA GLY A 9 16.88 5.94 -17.97
C GLY A 9 15.47 5.78 -18.55
N PRO A 10 15.11 4.56 -19.01
CA PRO A 10 13.82 4.29 -19.67
C PRO A 10 12.60 4.47 -18.75
N PHE A 11 12.80 4.44 -17.43
CA PHE A 11 11.72 4.60 -16.44
C PHE A 11 11.84 5.89 -15.62
N THR A 12 12.71 6.83 -16.02
CA THR A 12 12.74 8.17 -15.43
C THR A 12 11.38 8.82 -15.62
N GLU A 13 10.69 9.19 -14.53
CA GLU A 13 9.41 9.87 -14.64
C GLU A 13 9.64 11.32 -15.07
N ILE A 14 8.88 11.76 -16.08
CA ILE A 14 8.95 13.09 -16.67
C ILE A 14 7.64 13.83 -16.39
N ARG A 15 7.76 15.05 -15.91
CA ARG A 15 6.66 16.00 -15.76
C ARG A 15 6.99 17.28 -16.52
N LEU A 16 6.00 17.84 -17.18
CA LEU A 16 6.14 19.13 -17.86
C LEU A 16 5.09 20.11 -17.34
N LEU A 17 5.53 21.26 -16.86
CA LEU A 17 4.68 22.37 -16.45
C LEU A 17 4.92 23.58 -17.35
N ASP A 18 3.86 24.31 -17.68
CA ASP A 18 3.96 25.55 -18.44
C ASP A 18 4.39 26.76 -17.57
N ALA A 19 4.44 27.95 -18.17
CA ALA A 19 4.80 29.19 -17.47
C ALA A 19 3.84 29.60 -16.34
N ARG A 20 2.66 28.97 -16.26
CA ARG A 20 1.65 29.17 -15.20
C ARG A 20 1.70 28.05 -14.16
N PHE A 21 2.67 27.14 -14.27
CA PHE A 21 2.77 25.91 -13.49
C PHE A 21 1.58 24.96 -13.69
N GLU A 22 0.90 25.05 -14.83
CA GLU A 22 -0.16 24.11 -15.19
C GLU A 22 0.47 22.86 -15.84
N PRO A 23 0.02 21.64 -15.49
CA PRO A 23 0.51 20.42 -16.13
C PRO A 23 0.21 20.40 -17.62
N VAL A 24 1.23 20.11 -18.43
CA VAL A 24 1.07 19.83 -19.86
C VAL A 24 0.67 18.36 -20.02
N ALA A 25 -0.38 18.09 -20.79
CA ALA A 25 -0.78 16.72 -21.11
C ALA A 25 0.31 16.04 -21.96
N LEU A 26 0.72 14.85 -21.54
CA LEU A 26 1.75 14.06 -22.21
C LEU A 26 1.16 12.74 -22.71
N THR A 27 1.66 12.25 -23.83
CA THR A 27 1.31 10.91 -24.35
C THR A 27 2.11 9.79 -23.65
N SER A 28 3.23 10.14 -23.03
CA SER A 28 4.07 9.28 -22.18
C SER A 28 4.57 10.14 -21.02
N ASN A 29 4.82 9.56 -19.85
CA ASN A 29 5.48 10.25 -18.75
C ASN A 29 6.77 9.58 -18.29
N THR A 30 7.36 8.70 -19.12
CA THR A 30 8.59 7.99 -18.77
C THR A 30 9.60 7.97 -19.92
N GLY A 31 10.88 7.84 -19.56
CA GLY A 31 11.97 7.57 -20.49
C GLY A 31 12.25 8.74 -21.41
N SER A 32 11.58 8.79 -22.56
CA SER A 32 11.61 9.93 -23.46
C SER A 32 10.21 10.37 -23.87
N ILE A 33 10.02 11.68 -24.00
CA ILE A 33 8.77 12.26 -24.48
C ILE A 33 9.07 13.24 -25.61
N THR A 34 8.15 13.32 -26.56
CA THR A 34 8.13 14.35 -27.60
C THR A 34 6.75 14.99 -27.56
N VAL A 35 6.70 16.30 -27.34
CA VAL A 35 5.44 17.03 -27.15
C VAL A 35 5.47 18.36 -27.89
N ASP A 36 4.38 18.65 -28.60
CA ASP A 36 4.21 19.95 -29.24
C ASP A 36 3.75 20.98 -28.20
N VAL A 37 4.47 22.08 -28.13
CA VAL A 37 4.24 23.14 -27.15
C VAL A 37 4.16 24.51 -27.82
N ALA A 38 3.45 25.44 -27.18
CA ALA A 38 3.46 26.83 -27.58
C ALA A 38 4.81 27.47 -27.21
N PRO A 39 5.23 28.55 -27.88
CA PRO A 39 6.41 29.29 -27.44
C PRO A 39 6.23 29.82 -26.01
N GLY A 40 7.22 29.64 -25.14
CA GLY A 40 7.11 29.98 -23.72
C GLY A 40 8.21 29.43 -22.83
N LEU A 41 8.06 29.64 -21.52
CA LEU A 41 8.91 29.04 -20.48
C LEU A 41 8.23 27.78 -19.94
N TYR A 42 9.00 26.71 -19.77
CA TYR A 42 8.53 25.45 -19.22
C TYR A 42 9.45 24.97 -18.08
N GLU A 43 8.86 24.32 -17.08
CA GLU A 43 9.59 23.53 -16.08
C GLU A 43 9.47 22.05 -16.44
N VAL A 44 10.61 21.42 -16.69
CA VAL A 44 10.75 19.98 -16.88
C VAL A 44 11.20 19.37 -15.55
N GLY A 45 10.38 18.48 -15.00
CA GLY A 45 10.73 17.66 -13.84
C GLY A 45 11.17 16.27 -14.29
N PHE A 46 12.28 15.79 -13.75
CA PHE A 46 12.73 14.40 -13.85
C PHE A 46 12.72 13.75 -12.47
N ARG A 47 12.29 12.49 -12.36
CA ARG A 47 12.36 11.76 -11.10
C ARG A 47 12.89 10.34 -11.27
N GLU A 48 13.89 10.05 -10.45
CA GLU A 48 14.43 8.71 -10.20
C GLU A 48 14.45 8.50 -8.68
N GLY A 49 13.60 7.61 -8.17
CA GLY A 49 13.39 7.44 -6.73
C GLY A 49 12.55 8.57 -6.08
N ASP A 50 13.02 9.09 -4.95
CA ASP A 50 12.22 9.89 -4.01
C ASP A 50 12.18 11.41 -4.29
N GLY A 51 12.95 11.91 -5.26
CA GLY A 51 13.15 13.35 -5.46
C GLY A 51 13.04 13.83 -6.91
N TRP A 52 12.48 15.02 -7.11
CA TRP A 52 12.42 15.67 -8.41
C TRP A 52 13.68 16.50 -8.68
N GLU A 53 14.32 16.27 -9.82
CA GLU A 53 15.23 17.22 -10.46
C GLU A 53 14.42 18.13 -11.38
N ARG A 54 14.67 19.44 -11.36
CA ARG A 54 13.94 20.42 -12.17
C ARG A 54 14.89 21.15 -13.11
N GLN A 55 14.50 21.27 -14.36
CA GLN A 55 15.19 22.06 -15.37
C GLN A 55 14.19 23.03 -16.01
N HIS A 56 14.63 24.27 -16.24
CA HIS A 56 13.80 25.26 -16.93
C HIS A 56 14.25 25.36 -18.38
N VAL A 57 13.29 25.33 -19.30
CA VAL A 57 13.56 25.38 -20.74
C VAL A 57 12.73 26.49 -21.38
N VAL A 58 13.36 27.24 -22.29
CA VAL A 58 12.68 28.27 -23.09
C VAL A 58 12.41 27.70 -24.48
N ALA A 59 11.14 27.55 -24.79
CA ALA A 59 10.63 27.20 -26.10
C ALA A 59 10.52 28.49 -26.95
N ALA A 60 11.60 28.89 -27.60
CA ALA A 60 11.64 30.14 -28.37
C ALA A 60 10.82 30.03 -29.67
N PRO A 61 10.12 31.09 -30.10
CA PRO A 61 9.23 31.03 -31.28
C PRO A 61 9.97 30.73 -32.59
N GLU A 62 11.27 31.03 -32.67
CA GLU A 62 12.15 30.73 -33.80
C GLU A 62 12.75 29.32 -33.79
N ALA A 63 12.61 28.57 -32.69
CA ALA A 63 13.12 27.21 -32.59
C ALA A 63 12.05 26.21 -33.05
N ASP A 64 12.33 25.46 -34.11
CA ASP A 64 11.45 24.37 -34.54
C ASP A 64 11.43 23.22 -33.50
N GLU A 65 12.59 22.96 -32.90
CA GLU A 65 12.82 21.88 -31.93
C GLU A 65 13.72 22.34 -30.78
N VAL A 66 13.38 21.95 -29.56
CA VAL A 66 14.27 22.08 -28.39
C VAL A 66 14.39 20.73 -27.69
N THR A 67 15.62 20.37 -27.33
CA THR A 67 15.94 19.11 -26.67
C THR A 67 16.44 19.37 -25.24
N VAL A 68 15.82 18.69 -24.28
CA VAL A 68 16.19 18.71 -22.86
C VAL A 68 16.62 17.30 -22.48
N VAL A 69 17.85 17.16 -21.96
CA VAL A 69 18.39 15.86 -21.55
C VAL A 69 18.72 15.94 -20.07
N GLN A 70 18.21 14.99 -19.29
CA GLN A 70 18.63 14.82 -17.92
C GLN A 70 20.09 14.37 -17.90
N VAL A 71 20.94 15.09 -17.17
CA VAL A 71 22.32 14.66 -16.98
C VAL A 71 22.29 13.50 -16.01
N ALA A 72 22.66 12.30 -16.48
CA ALA A 72 22.77 11.13 -15.63
C ALA A 72 23.65 11.47 -14.43
N ARG A 73 23.06 11.47 -13.23
CA ARG A 73 23.86 11.51 -12.01
C ARG A 73 24.54 10.17 -11.93
N SER A 74 25.87 10.17 -11.84
CA SER A 74 26.61 9.00 -11.37
C SER A 74 26.11 8.72 -9.96
N LEU A 75 25.09 7.87 -9.86
CA LEU A 75 24.62 7.35 -8.59
C LEU A 75 25.76 6.49 -8.08
N SER A 76 26.61 7.06 -7.23
CA SER A 76 27.54 6.30 -6.38
C SER A 76 26.75 5.55 -5.29
N ARG A 77 25.64 4.91 -5.68
CA ARG A 77 24.86 4.05 -4.83
C ARG A 77 25.32 2.64 -5.16
N GLU A 78 26.47 2.27 -4.57
CA GLU A 78 26.79 0.88 -4.27
C GLU A 78 25.79 0.38 -3.19
N ALA A 79 24.48 0.41 -3.50
CA ALA A 79 23.60 -0.59 -2.98
C ALA A 79 23.91 -1.83 -3.81
N THR A 80 25.05 -2.45 -3.53
CA THR A 80 25.31 -3.80 -4.00
C THR A 80 24.16 -4.62 -3.42
N LEU A 81 23.13 -4.86 -4.24
CA LEU A 81 22.26 -6.01 -4.06
C LEU A 81 23.26 -7.16 -3.98
N GLU A 82 23.61 -7.57 -2.76
CA GLU A 82 24.44 -8.74 -2.56
C GLU A 82 23.68 -9.87 -3.23
N MET A 83 24.09 -10.19 -4.47
CA MET A 83 23.60 -11.34 -5.17
C MET A 83 23.86 -12.51 -4.24
N MET A 84 22.79 -13.08 -3.71
CA MET A 84 22.91 -14.25 -2.86
C MET A 84 23.76 -15.28 -3.61
N PRO A 85 24.73 -15.93 -2.93
CA PRO A 85 25.51 -16.97 -3.57
C PRO A 85 24.55 -18.04 -4.12
N ALA A 86 24.59 -18.21 -5.45
CA ALA A 86 23.67 -19.07 -6.21
C ALA A 86 23.81 -20.58 -5.88
N THR A 87 24.77 -20.95 -5.03
CA THR A 87 25.18 -22.33 -4.77
C THR A 87 24.89 -22.75 -3.34
N LEU A 88 23.61 -22.96 -3.03
CA LEU A 88 23.19 -23.77 -1.89
C LEU A 88 22.29 -24.90 -2.41
N PRO A 89 22.40 -26.12 -1.86
CA PRO A 89 21.64 -27.28 -2.35
C PRO A 89 20.14 -26.98 -2.39
N GLN A 90 19.53 -27.22 -3.55
CA GLN A 90 18.09 -27.02 -3.74
C GLN A 90 17.33 -28.12 -2.99
N PRO A 91 16.32 -27.77 -2.15
CA PRO A 91 15.40 -28.76 -1.61
C PRO A 91 14.61 -29.42 -2.74
N LEU A 92 14.26 -30.69 -2.54
CA LEU A 92 13.71 -31.58 -3.56
C LEU A 92 12.19 -31.43 -3.82
N ASP A 93 11.53 -30.40 -3.29
CA ASP A 93 10.07 -30.23 -3.40
C ASP A 93 9.65 -28.91 -4.08
N ASP A 94 8.53 -28.99 -4.80
CA ASP A 94 8.14 -28.23 -6.00
C ASP A 94 7.90 -26.70 -5.86
N ALA A 95 8.03 -26.10 -4.68
CA ALA A 95 8.11 -24.65 -4.52
C ALA A 95 8.86 -24.23 -3.24
N THR A 96 9.60 -23.12 -3.35
CA THR A 96 10.43 -22.59 -2.25
C THR A 96 10.10 -21.12 -2.01
N VAL A 97 9.86 -20.77 -0.74
CA VAL A 97 9.86 -19.37 -0.29
C VAL A 97 11.22 -19.08 0.35
N VAL A 98 11.90 -18.06 -0.16
CA VAL A 98 13.17 -17.57 0.35
C VAL A 98 12.95 -16.18 0.93
N VAL A 99 13.29 -16.00 2.19
CA VAL A 99 13.22 -14.70 2.88
C VAL A 99 14.64 -14.30 3.26
N SER A 100 15.04 -13.11 2.84
CA SER A 100 16.39 -12.57 3.03
C SER A 100 16.31 -11.16 3.61
N PHE A 101 16.94 -10.94 4.75
CA PHE A 101 17.11 -9.59 5.31
C PHE A 101 18.40 -8.97 4.77
N THR A 102 18.27 -7.84 4.10
CA THR A 102 19.41 -7.03 3.65
C THR A 102 19.65 -5.89 4.62
N GLY A 103 20.90 -5.51 4.82
CA GLY A 103 21.27 -4.49 5.80
C GLY A 103 20.77 -3.09 5.44
N THR A 104 21.09 -2.15 6.32
CA THR A 104 20.62 -0.77 6.22
C THR A 104 21.25 -0.06 5.02
N THR A 105 20.63 1.04 4.57
CA THR A 105 21.15 1.89 3.48
C THR A 105 22.54 2.49 3.73
N HIS A 106 23.13 2.29 4.91
CA HIS A 106 24.43 2.81 5.31
C HIS A 106 25.55 1.74 5.41
N GLY A 107 25.31 0.52 4.90
CA GLY A 107 26.33 -0.53 4.82
C GLY A 107 26.23 -1.56 5.93
N LEU A 108 26.47 -2.82 5.55
CA LEU A 108 26.24 -4.04 6.34
C LEU A 108 27.31 -4.36 7.40
N ALA A 109 28.35 -3.52 7.52
CA ALA A 109 29.63 -3.94 8.09
C ALA A 109 29.65 -4.11 9.63
N ASP A 110 28.66 -3.62 10.38
CA ASP A 110 28.95 -3.33 11.81
C ASP A 110 27.97 -3.89 12.87
N ILE A 111 27.14 -4.88 12.55
CA ILE A 111 26.08 -5.25 13.50
C ILE A 111 26.13 -6.72 13.94
N ALA A 112 27.22 -7.09 14.63
CA ALA A 112 27.25 -8.28 15.51
C ALA A 112 26.19 -8.18 16.64
N THR A 113 25.66 -6.98 16.88
CA THR A 113 24.59 -6.65 17.82
C THR A 113 23.20 -6.68 17.19
N THR A 114 23.04 -7.15 15.94
CA THR A 114 21.73 -7.02 15.27
C THR A 114 20.75 -7.88 16.03
N PRO A 115 19.64 -7.31 16.50
CA PRO A 115 18.70 -8.09 17.27
C PRO A 115 18.04 -9.13 16.33
N LYS A 116 17.68 -10.30 16.87
CA LYS A 116 17.26 -11.47 16.06
C LYS A 116 15.84 -11.30 15.52
N ILE A 117 15.71 -10.82 14.28
CA ILE A 117 14.44 -10.90 13.54
C ILE A 117 14.13 -12.38 13.28
N THR A 118 12.87 -12.77 13.39
CA THR A 118 12.41 -14.13 13.07
C THR A 118 11.38 -14.10 11.95
N ALA A 119 11.48 -15.07 11.04
CA ALA A 119 10.48 -15.32 10.01
C ALA A 119 9.81 -16.67 10.25
N THR A 120 8.49 -16.68 10.21
CA THR A 120 7.66 -17.87 10.35
C THR A 120 6.66 -17.92 9.21
N LEU A 121 6.55 -19.05 8.52
CA LEU A 121 5.58 -19.23 7.45
C LEU A 121 4.47 -20.17 7.92
N THR A 122 3.22 -19.77 7.71
CA THR A 122 2.03 -20.51 8.15
C THR A 122 1.04 -20.63 7.00
N GLY A 123 0.33 -21.76 6.88
CA GLY A 123 -0.73 -21.90 5.87
C GLY A 123 -1.88 -20.90 6.07
N ALA A 124 -2.66 -20.65 5.01
CA ALA A 124 -3.87 -19.84 5.11
C ALA A 124 -4.95 -20.44 6.03
N ASP A 125 -5.12 -21.77 5.95
CA ASP A 125 -6.19 -22.51 6.64
C ASP A 125 -5.73 -23.26 7.90
N HIS A 126 -4.44 -23.19 8.22
CA HIS A 126 -3.85 -23.89 9.34
C HIS A 126 -2.98 -22.93 10.14
N ASP A 127 -2.91 -23.12 11.46
CA ASP A 127 -2.07 -22.32 12.35
C ASP A 127 -0.75 -23.01 12.69
N THR A 128 -0.45 -24.16 12.05
CA THR A 128 0.81 -24.87 12.28
C THR A 128 1.93 -24.18 11.48
N PRO A 129 2.94 -23.61 12.15
CA PRO A 129 4.06 -22.99 11.46
C PRO A 129 4.95 -24.03 10.79
N ILE A 130 5.50 -23.68 9.64
CA ILE A 130 6.49 -24.49 8.93
C ILE A 130 7.86 -24.20 9.50
N VAL A 131 8.60 -25.27 9.80
CA VAL A 131 9.98 -25.16 10.26
C VAL A 131 10.86 -24.68 9.10
N PRO A 132 11.52 -23.51 9.22
CA PRO A 132 12.43 -23.04 8.19
C PRO A 132 13.64 -23.98 8.10
N ASN A 133 14.07 -24.27 6.87
CA ASN A 133 15.38 -24.85 6.61
C ASN A 133 16.44 -23.75 6.68
N LEU A 134 16.94 -23.50 7.89
CA LEU A 134 17.99 -22.52 8.15
C LEU A 134 19.35 -23.12 7.80
N VAL A 135 20.16 -22.37 7.06
CA VAL A 135 21.60 -22.68 6.98
C VAL A 135 22.21 -22.29 8.33
N PRO A 136 22.92 -23.20 9.03
CA PRO A 136 23.54 -22.87 10.31
C PRO A 136 24.44 -21.64 10.21
N GLY A 137 24.18 -20.62 11.04
CA GLY A 137 24.95 -19.38 11.10
C GLY A 137 24.38 -18.21 10.28
N ASP A 138 23.38 -18.46 9.42
CA ASP A 138 22.79 -17.42 8.57
C ASP A 138 21.36 -17.08 9.02
N TRP A 139 21.27 -16.41 10.16
CA TRP A 139 19.99 -15.96 10.72
C TRP A 139 19.31 -14.90 9.87
N ARG A 140 19.89 -14.46 8.73
CA ARG A 140 19.29 -13.47 7.83
C ARG A 140 18.58 -14.12 6.64
N ASN A 141 18.67 -15.44 6.51
CA ASN A 141 18.13 -16.17 5.37
C ASN A 141 17.28 -17.36 5.82
N TRP A 142 15.99 -17.32 5.54
CA TRP A 142 15.06 -18.42 5.76
C TRP A 142 14.66 -19.02 4.44
N ARG A 143 14.54 -20.35 4.43
CA ARG A 143 13.99 -21.09 3.31
C ARG A 143 12.88 -21.99 3.81
N PHE A 144 11.73 -21.89 3.16
CA PHE A 144 10.57 -22.72 3.45
C PHE A 144 10.25 -23.51 2.18
N ALA A 145 10.31 -24.85 2.27
CA ALA A 145 9.81 -25.72 1.22
C ALA A 145 8.31 -25.90 1.45
N VAL A 146 7.51 -25.47 0.47
CA VAL A 146 6.05 -25.41 0.61
C VAL A 146 5.37 -25.74 -0.70
N ALA A 147 4.15 -26.27 -0.62
CA ALA A 147 3.33 -26.48 -1.81
C ALA A 147 2.78 -25.14 -2.36
N PRO A 148 2.46 -25.06 -3.67
CA PRO A 148 1.71 -23.94 -4.22
C PRO A 148 0.39 -23.70 -3.46
N GLY A 149 0.04 -22.44 -3.28
CA GLY A 149 -1.15 -22.03 -2.52
C GLY A 149 -0.95 -20.74 -1.73
N HIS A 150 -1.78 -20.57 -0.70
CA HIS A 150 -1.86 -19.35 0.10
C HIS A 150 -1.17 -19.49 1.45
N TRP A 151 -0.29 -18.54 1.77
CA TRP A 151 0.60 -18.60 2.93
C TRP A 151 0.68 -17.25 3.64
N ARG A 152 0.87 -17.26 4.95
CA ARG A 152 1.09 -16.08 5.78
C ARG A 152 2.54 -16.05 6.23
N LEU A 153 3.28 -15.03 5.86
CA LEU A 153 4.62 -14.79 6.36
C LEU A 153 4.55 -13.85 7.56
N ARG A 154 4.83 -14.36 8.74
CA ARG A 154 4.99 -13.58 9.95
C ARG A 154 6.43 -13.16 10.12
N LEU A 155 6.67 -11.86 10.21
CA LEU A 155 7.97 -11.28 10.52
C LEU A 155 7.87 -10.65 11.91
N SER A 156 8.79 -11.05 12.80
CA SER A 156 8.83 -10.53 14.16
C SER A 156 10.14 -9.80 14.37
N ASP A 157 10.01 -8.48 14.53
CA ASP A 157 11.12 -7.64 14.94
C ASP A 157 11.51 -7.96 16.39
N PRO A 158 12.79 -7.86 16.72
CA PRO A 158 13.26 -8.07 18.08
C PRO A 158 13.03 -6.82 18.92
N GLY A 159 12.03 -6.87 19.79
CA GLY A 159 11.61 -5.78 20.65
C GLY A 159 10.20 -6.02 21.16
N GLU A 160 9.57 -4.98 21.73
CA GLU A 160 8.16 -5.03 22.15
C GLU A 160 7.19 -4.77 20.99
N ARG A 161 7.72 -4.45 19.79
CA ARG A 161 6.89 -4.23 18.60
C ARG A 161 6.10 -5.49 18.27
N GLN A 162 4.81 -5.29 18.02
CA GLN A 162 3.95 -6.38 17.62
C GLN A 162 4.38 -6.92 16.24
N PRO A 163 4.51 -8.24 16.10
CA PRO A 163 4.88 -8.84 14.82
C PRO A 163 3.79 -8.58 13.78
N PHE A 164 4.19 -8.53 12.52
CA PHE A 164 3.27 -8.35 11.41
C PHE A 164 3.28 -9.56 10.48
N GLU A 165 2.19 -9.71 9.74
CA GLU A 165 2.00 -10.76 8.75
C GLU A 165 1.78 -10.16 7.36
N LEU A 166 2.36 -10.82 6.36
CA LEU A 166 2.18 -10.55 4.93
C LEU A 166 1.47 -11.74 4.27
N PRO A 167 0.54 -11.52 3.33
CA PRO A 167 -0.06 -12.58 2.55
C PRO A 167 0.84 -12.93 1.37
N LEU A 168 1.17 -14.21 1.22
CA LEU A 168 1.98 -14.74 0.14
C LEU A 168 1.18 -15.74 -0.68
N THR A 169 1.30 -15.65 -2.00
CA THR A 169 0.75 -16.64 -2.93
C THR A 169 1.89 -17.37 -3.63
N VAL A 170 2.10 -18.63 -3.26
CA VAL A 170 3.11 -19.48 -3.87
C VAL A 170 2.54 -20.07 -5.15
N CYS A 171 3.12 -19.68 -6.28
CA CYS A 171 2.67 -20.11 -7.61
C CYS A 171 3.43 -21.37 -8.06
N PRO A 172 2.79 -22.30 -8.80
CA PRO A 172 3.47 -23.47 -9.35
C PRO A 172 4.58 -23.06 -10.31
N GLY A 173 5.75 -23.71 -10.23
CA GLY A 173 6.87 -23.39 -11.12
C GLY A 173 7.59 -22.08 -10.79
N TYR A 174 7.31 -21.48 -9.64
CA TYR A 174 7.97 -20.28 -9.15
C TYR A 174 8.45 -20.46 -7.71
N ARG A 175 9.57 -19.80 -7.40
CA ARG A 175 10.02 -19.53 -6.03
C ARG A 175 9.65 -18.08 -5.67
N ILE A 176 9.26 -17.85 -4.42
CA ILE A 176 9.11 -16.48 -3.91
C ILE A 176 10.44 -16.05 -3.29
N GLU A 177 10.98 -14.92 -3.72
CA GLU A 177 12.13 -14.27 -3.09
C GLU A 177 11.67 -12.97 -2.45
N ILE A 178 11.88 -12.86 -1.13
CA ILE A 178 11.50 -11.70 -0.34
C ILE A 178 12.77 -11.07 0.20
N VAL A 179 13.05 -9.86 -0.27
CA VAL A 179 14.17 -9.05 0.23
C VAL A 179 13.58 -7.98 1.14
N ALA A 180 13.91 -8.05 2.42
CA ALA A 180 13.40 -7.16 3.46
C ALA A 180 14.53 -6.28 4.00
N PRO A 181 14.65 -5.03 3.54
CA PRO A 181 15.64 -4.11 4.07
C PRO A 181 15.35 -3.73 5.52
N LEU A 182 16.41 -3.57 6.30
CA LEU A 182 16.29 -3.07 7.66
C LEU A 182 16.46 -1.55 7.69
N CYS A 183 15.62 -0.86 8.44
CA CYS A 183 15.76 0.55 8.76
C CYS A 183 16.33 0.72 10.17
N SER A 184 17.27 1.66 10.33
CA SER A 184 17.90 2.00 11.62
C SER A 184 17.50 3.38 12.12
N THR A 185 16.41 3.97 11.62
CA THR A 185 15.88 5.22 12.17
C THR A 185 15.24 4.92 13.53
N GLY A 186 16.06 4.83 14.58
CA GLY A 186 15.69 4.37 15.92
C GLY A 186 15.92 2.87 16.09
N GLU A 187 14.91 2.15 16.55
CA GLU A 187 14.96 0.69 16.66
C GLU A 187 15.04 0.01 15.28
N MET A 188 15.91 -1.00 15.18
CA MET A 188 16.04 -1.82 13.97
C MET A 188 14.69 -2.47 13.64
N SER A 189 14.12 -2.10 12.51
CA SER A 189 12.84 -2.59 12.04
C SER A 189 12.85 -2.85 10.54
N ILE A 190 11.91 -3.66 10.06
CA ILE A 190 11.79 -3.93 8.63
C ILE A 190 11.19 -2.71 7.92
N ASP A 191 11.88 -2.24 6.88
CA ASP A 191 11.38 -1.19 5.99
C ASP A 191 10.39 -1.78 4.99
N LEU A 192 9.11 -1.76 5.36
CA LEU A 192 8.03 -2.26 4.51
C LEU A 192 7.99 -1.53 3.16
N GLU A 193 8.25 -0.23 3.10
CA GLU A 193 8.20 0.52 1.84
C GLU A 193 9.35 0.11 0.88
N ARG A 194 10.44 -0.42 1.43
CA ARG A 194 11.56 -0.97 0.64
C ARG A 194 11.56 -2.49 0.52
N LEU A 195 10.60 -3.19 1.12
CA LEU A 195 10.40 -4.63 0.90
C LEU A 195 10.27 -4.91 -0.61
N ARG A 196 10.85 -6.02 -1.06
CA ARG A 196 10.72 -6.53 -2.43
C ARG A 196 10.21 -7.95 -2.36
N VAL A 197 9.20 -8.25 -3.18
CA VAL A 197 8.68 -9.61 -3.37
C VAL A 197 8.76 -9.94 -4.84
N ARG A 198 9.49 -11.00 -5.17
CA ARG A 198 9.71 -11.47 -6.53
C ARG A 198 9.23 -12.90 -6.66
N LEU A 199 8.64 -13.22 -7.82
CA LEU A 199 8.31 -14.57 -8.22
C LEU A 199 9.29 -14.98 -9.31
N LEU A 200 10.23 -15.87 -9.01
CA LEU A 200 11.31 -16.22 -9.93
C LEU A 200 11.21 -17.69 -10.35
N PRO A 201 11.58 -18.07 -11.58
CA PRO A 201 11.71 -19.48 -11.94
C PRO A 201 12.74 -20.19 -11.04
N PRO A 202 12.48 -21.44 -10.60
CA PRO A 202 13.37 -22.18 -9.69
C PRO A 202 14.73 -22.50 -10.31
N ASP A 203 14.79 -22.63 -11.63
CA ASP A 203 15.99 -22.96 -12.42
C ASP A 203 16.86 -21.74 -12.74
N LYS A 204 16.35 -20.52 -12.58
CA LYS A 204 17.09 -19.27 -12.84
C LYS A 204 17.08 -18.28 -11.67
N PRO A 205 17.67 -18.66 -10.52
CA PRO A 205 17.94 -17.74 -9.43
C PRO A 205 18.73 -16.51 -9.87
N GLY A 206 18.15 -15.31 -9.83
CA GLY A 206 18.90 -14.06 -10.01
C GLY A 206 19.08 -13.56 -11.45
N ALA A 207 18.33 -14.08 -12.42
CA ALA A 207 18.44 -13.64 -13.82
C ALA A 207 17.59 -12.41 -14.19
N MET A 208 17.31 -11.50 -13.24
CA MET A 208 16.70 -10.22 -13.63
C MET A 208 17.78 -9.34 -14.25
N ASN A 209 17.57 -8.95 -15.51
CA ASN A 209 18.44 -7.98 -16.16
C ASN A 209 18.26 -6.59 -15.50
N GLU A 210 19.22 -5.69 -15.75
CA GLU A 210 19.22 -4.33 -15.17
C GLU A 210 17.95 -3.56 -15.51
N THR A 211 17.40 -3.74 -16.72
CA THR A 211 16.15 -3.09 -17.15
C THR A 211 14.95 -3.50 -16.28
N LEU A 212 14.79 -4.79 -15.99
CA LEU A 212 13.69 -5.29 -15.16
C LEU A 212 13.85 -4.86 -13.69
N ILE A 213 15.08 -4.76 -13.20
CA ILE A 213 15.38 -4.21 -11.86
C ILE A 213 14.98 -2.74 -11.81
N ALA A 214 15.40 -1.94 -12.80
CA ALA A 214 15.04 -0.52 -12.89
C ALA A 214 13.52 -0.32 -12.99
N PHE A 215 12.82 -1.19 -13.74
CA PHE A 215 11.36 -1.18 -13.79
C PHE A 215 10.73 -1.50 -12.44
N GLU A 216 11.19 -2.54 -11.74
CA GLU A 216 10.69 -2.91 -10.41
C GLU A 216 10.79 -1.73 -9.43
N GLU A 217 11.94 -1.05 -9.40
CA GLU A 217 12.16 0.10 -8.53
C GLU A 217 11.26 1.29 -8.89
N ALA A 218 11.16 1.62 -10.19
CA ALA A 218 10.29 2.69 -10.66
C ALA A 218 8.81 2.38 -10.35
N ALA A 219 8.39 1.14 -10.60
CA ALA A 219 7.02 0.69 -10.38
C ALA A 219 6.63 0.74 -8.91
N LEU A 220 7.45 0.21 -8.00
CA LEU A 220 7.18 0.29 -6.55
C LEU A 220 7.16 1.74 -6.07
N THR A 221 8.08 2.57 -6.53
CA THR A 221 8.09 3.99 -6.17
C THR A 221 6.81 4.72 -6.65
N ALA A 222 6.33 4.40 -7.85
CA ALA A 222 5.10 4.96 -8.39
C ALA A 222 3.84 4.41 -7.68
N LEU A 223 3.78 3.11 -7.40
CA LEU A 223 2.64 2.51 -6.72
C LEU A 223 2.48 3.02 -5.28
N GLY A 224 3.57 3.10 -4.51
CA GLY A 224 3.51 3.55 -3.11
C GLY A 224 3.10 5.02 -2.95
N SER A 225 3.28 5.80 -4.01
CA SER A 225 2.85 7.19 -4.06
C SER A 225 1.52 7.41 -4.77
N GLY A 226 0.87 6.34 -5.24
CA GLY A 226 -0.37 6.40 -5.98
C GLY A 226 -0.26 7.05 -7.36
N ARG A 227 0.93 7.05 -7.98
CA ARG A 227 1.19 7.62 -9.31
C ARG A 227 1.06 6.57 -10.42
N ALA A 228 0.92 7.05 -11.65
CA ALA A 228 0.92 6.24 -12.85
C ALA A 228 2.27 6.37 -13.58
N LEU A 229 2.69 5.29 -14.22
CA LEU A 229 3.77 5.29 -15.22
C LEU A 229 3.20 4.74 -16.51
N TYR A 230 3.41 5.46 -17.61
CA TYR A 230 2.93 5.07 -18.94
C TYR A 230 3.90 5.58 -20.02
N GLY A 231 3.86 4.94 -21.16
CA GLY A 231 4.73 5.24 -22.29
C GLY A 231 5.16 4.00 -23.08
N PRO A 232 5.70 4.20 -24.29
CA PRO A 232 6.03 3.12 -25.20
C PRO A 232 7.08 2.16 -24.65
N ASP A 233 8.03 2.64 -23.83
CA ASP A 233 9.05 1.78 -23.22
C ASP A 233 8.45 0.85 -22.16
N ILE A 234 7.45 1.34 -21.41
CA ILE A 234 6.70 0.54 -20.45
C ILE A 234 5.79 -0.44 -21.18
N GLU A 235 5.04 0.01 -22.19
CA GLU A 235 4.20 -0.85 -23.04
C GLU A 235 5.03 -1.97 -23.69
N GLN A 236 6.15 -1.63 -24.31
CA GLN A 236 7.07 -2.61 -24.88
C GLN A 236 7.56 -3.56 -23.81
N LEU A 237 8.04 -3.06 -22.66
CA LEU A 237 8.48 -3.93 -21.58
C LEU A 237 7.37 -4.92 -21.21
N ILE A 238 6.15 -4.45 -21.05
CA ILE A 238 5.00 -5.27 -20.67
C ILE A 238 4.58 -6.24 -21.77
N ASP A 239 4.66 -5.86 -23.04
CA ASP A 239 4.46 -6.80 -24.15
C ASP A 239 5.50 -7.93 -24.10
N HIS A 240 6.76 -7.60 -23.81
CA HIS A 240 7.79 -8.61 -23.53
C HIS A 240 7.44 -9.42 -22.27
N LEU A 241 6.87 -8.79 -21.22
CA LEU A 241 6.39 -9.49 -20.02
C LEU A 241 5.26 -10.48 -20.32
N ALA A 242 4.40 -10.16 -21.30
CA ALA A 242 3.27 -10.99 -21.69
C ALA A 242 3.70 -12.17 -22.60
N ASP A 243 4.70 -11.96 -23.45
CA ASP A 243 5.18 -12.97 -24.40
C ASP A 243 6.24 -13.93 -23.82
N ASP A 244 6.97 -13.52 -22.78
CA ASP A 244 8.01 -14.35 -22.17
C ASP A 244 7.45 -15.31 -21.10
N LYS A 245 7.69 -16.61 -21.28
CA LYS A 245 7.28 -17.68 -20.35
C LYS A 245 8.11 -17.73 -19.07
N VAL A 246 9.28 -17.07 -19.03
CA VAL A 246 10.26 -17.16 -17.92
C VAL A 246 10.12 -15.97 -16.97
N LEU A 247 9.17 -15.08 -17.23
CA LEU A 247 9.13 -13.79 -16.59
C LEU A 247 8.58 -13.85 -15.16
N ASN A 248 9.00 -12.88 -14.32
CA ASN A 248 8.54 -12.65 -12.97
C ASN A 248 7.10 -12.08 -12.96
N PRO A 249 6.07 -12.85 -12.57
CA PRO A 249 4.68 -12.40 -12.58
C PRO A 249 4.41 -11.16 -11.71
N MET A 250 5.24 -10.90 -10.69
CA MET A 250 5.09 -9.68 -9.87
C MET A 250 5.28 -8.40 -10.69
N LEU A 251 6.17 -8.41 -11.68
CA LEU A 251 6.37 -7.24 -12.56
C LEU A 251 5.14 -6.98 -13.42
N GLY A 252 4.48 -8.03 -13.92
CA GLY A 252 3.23 -7.89 -14.65
C GLY A 252 2.07 -7.42 -13.76
N ILE A 253 2.03 -7.85 -12.49
CA ILE A 253 1.06 -7.32 -11.51
C ILE A 253 1.30 -5.83 -11.26
N PHE A 254 2.55 -5.39 -11.11
CA PHE A 254 2.88 -3.96 -10.96
C PHE A 254 2.47 -3.17 -12.19
N ALA A 255 2.81 -3.66 -13.38
CA ALA A 255 2.42 -3.08 -14.65
C ALA A 255 0.91 -2.88 -14.77
N ALA A 256 0.12 -3.92 -14.46
CA ALA A 256 -1.35 -3.84 -14.51
C ALA A 256 -1.90 -2.73 -13.60
N HIS A 257 -1.33 -2.56 -12.40
CA HIS A 257 -1.71 -1.47 -11.48
C HIS A 257 -1.29 -0.07 -11.95
N LEU A 258 -0.20 0.04 -12.70
CA LEU A 258 0.26 1.31 -13.27
C LEU A 258 -0.60 1.71 -14.47
N CYS A 259 -0.92 0.77 -15.36
CA CYS A 259 -1.84 0.96 -16.48
C CYS A 259 -3.23 1.37 -16.01
N ASP A 260 -3.73 0.76 -14.94
CA ASP A 260 -5.03 1.11 -14.37
C ASP A 260 -5.10 2.56 -13.84
N ARG A 261 -3.97 3.11 -13.38
CA ARG A 261 -3.87 4.52 -12.93
C ARG A 261 -3.62 5.52 -14.05
N GLY A 262 -3.11 5.05 -15.19
CA GLY A 262 -2.82 5.89 -16.35
C GLY A 262 -4.10 6.41 -17.01
N GLN A 263 -3.94 7.41 -17.87
CA GLN A 263 -5.00 7.81 -18.82
C GLN A 263 -5.10 6.84 -20.01
N ASP A 264 -4.33 5.75 -19.98
CA ASP A 264 -4.30 4.78 -21.06
C ASP A 264 -5.49 3.82 -20.97
N ASP A 265 -6.28 3.83 -22.04
CA ASP A 265 -7.49 3.04 -22.25
C ASP A 265 -7.24 1.83 -23.17
N ASP A 266 -6.00 1.32 -23.28
CA ASP A 266 -5.73 0.04 -23.95
C ASP A 266 -6.26 -1.15 -23.11
N LEU A 267 -7.58 -1.26 -23.06
CA LEU A 267 -8.34 -2.36 -22.46
C LEU A 267 -7.99 -3.71 -23.10
N PRO A 268 -7.83 -3.84 -24.43
CA PRO A 268 -7.36 -5.07 -25.04
C PRO A 268 -6.04 -5.57 -24.44
N PHE A 269 -5.07 -4.68 -24.26
CA PHE A 269 -3.78 -5.01 -23.66
C PHE A 269 -3.92 -5.43 -22.19
N GLN A 270 -4.62 -4.65 -21.37
CA GLN A 270 -4.82 -4.99 -19.95
C GLN A 270 -5.48 -6.36 -19.79
N ARG A 271 -6.45 -6.70 -20.66
CA ARG A 271 -7.08 -8.02 -20.67
C ARG A 271 -6.07 -9.13 -21.00
N ARG A 272 -5.28 -8.97 -22.07
CA ARG A 272 -4.23 -9.95 -22.44
C ARG A 272 -3.24 -10.16 -21.30
N LEU A 273 -2.80 -9.08 -20.67
CA LEU A 273 -1.87 -9.13 -19.52
C LEU A 273 -2.47 -9.91 -18.34
N LEU A 274 -3.72 -9.62 -17.96
CA LEU A 274 -4.37 -10.31 -16.83
C LEU A 274 -4.65 -11.79 -17.12
N ASP A 275 -4.99 -12.14 -18.36
CA ASP A 275 -5.16 -13.54 -18.76
C ASP A 275 -3.83 -14.29 -18.71
N LYS A 276 -2.75 -13.65 -19.15
CA LYS A 276 -1.40 -14.21 -19.04
C LYS A 276 -0.96 -14.37 -17.59
N LEU A 277 -1.18 -13.36 -16.75
CA LEU A 277 -0.85 -13.42 -15.33
C LEU A 277 -1.62 -14.53 -14.61
N ALA A 278 -2.89 -14.73 -14.95
CA ALA A 278 -3.66 -15.84 -14.40
C ALA A 278 -3.06 -17.20 -14.81
N GLU A 279 -2.64 -17.38 -16.06
CA GLU A 279 -1.94 -18.59 -16.51
C GLU A 279 -0.64 -18.82 -15.72
N LEU A 280 0.22 -17.79 -15.62
CA LEU A 280 1.53 -17.89 -14.96
C LEU A 280 1.42 -18.12 -13.45
N THR A 281 0.36 -17.60 -12.81
CA THR A 281 0.18 -17.70 -11.35
C THR A 281 -0.66 -18.92 -10.92
N GLY A 282 -0.78 -19.94 -11.79
CA GLY A 282 -1.41 -21.22 -11.48
C GLY A 282 -2.91 -21.31 -11.77
N GLY A 283 -3.46 -20.35 -12.51
CA GLY A 283 -4.84 -20.37 -12.99
C GLY A 283 -5.86 -20.54 -11.87
N GLU A 284 -6.88 -21.37 -12.11
CA GLU A 284 -7.93 -21.67 -11.14
C GLU A 284 -7.44 -22.51 -9.95
N ALA A 285 -6.29 -23.17 -10.05
CA ALA A 285 -5.79 -24.05 -8.98
C ALA A 285 -5.27 -23.24 -7.78
N VAL A 286 -4.61 -22.11 -8.03
CA VAL A 286 -4.10 -21.21 -6.98
C VAL A 286 -4.90 -19.92 -6.90
N ARG A 287 -5.33 -19.37 -8.04
CA ARG A 287 -6.06 -18.11 -8.18
C ARG A 287 -5.44 -16.97 -7.37
N HIS A 288 -4.41 -16.34 -7.94
CA HIS A 288 -3.68 -15.25 -7.29
C HIS A 288 -4.59 -14.06 -6.90
N PRO A 289 -4.67 -13.68 -5.61
CA PRO A 289 -5.61 -12.64 -5.17
C PRO A 289 -5.39 -11.26 -5.78
N ASP A 290 -4.13 -10.84 -6.00
CA ASP A 290 -3.84 -9.59 -6.72
C ASP A 290 -4.37 -9.59 -8.16
N VAL A 291 -4.22 -10.71 -8.88
CA VAL A 291 -4.74 -10.86 -10.25
C VAL A 291 -6.27 -10.88 -10.25
N ALA A 292 -6.90 -11.54 -9.27
CA ALA A 292 -8.35 -11.54 -9.10
C ALA A 292 -8.89 -10.13 -8.83
N ALA A 293 -8.23 -9.36 -7.95
CA ALA A 293 -8.62 -7.98 -7.64
C ALA A 293 -8.48 -7.05 -8.85
N LEU A 294 -7.39 -7.19 -9.63
CA LEU A 294 -7.19 -6.44 -10.87
C LEU A 294 -8.27 -6.77 -11.92
N ARG A 295 -8.65 -8.05 -12.06
CA ARG A 295 -9.75 -8.47 -12.95
C ARG A 295 -11.09 -7.85 -12.56
N LEU A 296 -11.43 -7.86 -11.27
CA LEU A 296 -12.64 -7.21 -10.76
C LEU A 296 -12.66 -5.73 -11.11
N ARG A 297 -11.54 -5.03 -10.89
CA ARG A 297 -11.41 -3.61 -11.19
C ARG A 297 -11.56 -3.31 -12.68
N LEU A 298 -10.90 -4.08 -13.54
CA LEU A 298 -11.04 -3.94 -15.00
C LEU A 298 -12.49 -4.12 -15.45
N ARG A 299 -13.22 -5.09 -14.89
CA ARG A 299 -14.64 -5.31 -15.21
C ARG A 299 -15.51 -4.15 -14.78
N MET A 300 -15.34 -3.67 -13.55
CA MET A 300 -16.10 -2.53 -13.03
C MET A 300 -15.87 -1.26 -13.86
N ARG A 301 -14.62 -0.97 -14.22
CA ARG A 301 -14.25 0.17 -15.08
C ARG A 301 -14.93 0.09 -16.46
N ASN A 302 -15.09 -1.12 -16.98
CA ASN A 302 -15.71 -1.38 -18.28
C ASN A 302 -17.24 -1.53 -18.21
N GLY A 303 -17.86 -1.31 -17.06
CA GLY A 303 -19.30 -1.55 -16.86
C GLY A 303 -19.70 -3.01 -17.08
N GLN A 304 -18.75 -3.95 -16.97
CA GLN A 304 -19.03 -5.38 -17.09
C GLN A 304 -19.56 -5.92 -15.75
N PRO A 305 -20.52 -6.86 -15.79
CA PRO A 305 -21.03 -7.51 -14.59
C PRO A 305 -19.92 -8.23 -13.84
N ILE A 306 -19.96 -8.21 -12.50
CA ILE A 306 -19.01 -8.92 -11.62
C ILE A 306 -19.65 -10.12 -10.92
N GLU A 307 -20.92 -10.42 -11.19
CA GLU A 307 -21.73 -11.45 -10.54
C GLU A 307 -21.18 -12.86 -10.76
N ASP A 308 -20.50 -13.09 -11.89
CA ASP A 308 -19.89 -14.37 -12.23
C ASP A 308 -18.45 -14.51 -11.70
N GLU A 309 -17.86 -13.44 -11.17
CA GLU A 309 -16.51 -13.51 -10.63
C GLU A 309 -16.51 -14.35 -9.35
N PRO A 310 -15.47 -15.13 -9.06
CA PRO A 310 -15.43 -15.91 -7.84
C PRO A 310 -15.06 -15.06 -6.62
N ALA A 311 -15.34 -15.57 -5.43
CA ALA A 311 -14.92 -14.95 -4.18
C ALA A 311 -13.39 -15.01 -3.99
N VAL A 312 -12.85 -14.05 -3.23
CA VAL A 312 -11.43 -13.86 -2.92
C VAL A 312 -11.21 -14.00 -1.40
N PRO A 313 -11.15 -15.25 -0.88
CA PRO A 313 -11.07 -15.51 0.56
C PRO A 313 -9.70 -15.21 1.19
N PHE A 314 -8.66 -15.11 0.36
CA PHE A 314 -7.30 -14.80 0.78
C PHE A 314 -6.94 -13.37 0.35
N PRO A 315 -6.31 -12.55 1.22
CA PRO A 315 -6.07 -11.15 0.92
C PRO A 315 -4.95 -10.98 -0.13
N PRO A 316 -5.03 -9.94 -0.98
CA PRO A 316 -3.95 -9.55 -1.89
C PRO A 316 -2.69 -9.11 -1.15
N LEU A 317 -1.54 -9.27 -1.82
CA LEU A 317 -0.24 -8.80 -1.34
C LEU A 317 -0.09 -7.29 -1.47
N LEU A 318 -0.61 -6.68 -2.53
CA LEU A 318 -0.52 -5.23 -2.72
C LEU A 318 -1.68 -4.49 -2.10
N ALA A 319 -1.38 -3.37 -1.44
CA ALA A 319 -2.39 -2.46 -0.88
C ALA A 319 -3.34 -1.94 -1.97
N ALA A 320 -2.82 -1.66 -3.16
CA ALA A 320 -3.62 -1.26 -4.32
C ALA A 320 -4.63 -2.35 -4.76
N SER A 321 -4.22 -3.62 -4.76
CA SER A 321 -5.12 -4.75 -5.04
C SER A 321 -6.18 -4.91 -3.96
N TRP A 322 -5.82 -4.68 -2.70
CA TRP A 322 -6.80 -4.72 -1.61
C TRP A 322 -7.87 -3.64 -1.76
N VAL A 323 -7.48 -2.40 -2.11
CA VAL A 323 -8.44 -1.32 -2.39
C VAL A 323 -9.37 -1.71 -3.55
N ALA A 324 -8.82 -2.27 -4.62
CA ALA A 324 -9.60 -2.77 -5.76
C ALA A 324 -10.63 -3.84 -5.35
N LEU A 325 -10.22 -4.78 -4.48
CA LEU A 325 -11.10 -5.81 -3.95
C LEU A 325 -12.21 -5.21 -3.05
N LEU A 326 -11.88 -4.24 -2.19
CA LEU A 326 -12.86 -3.56 -1.35
C LEU A 326 -13.87 -2.76 -2.18
N ASP A 327 -13.43 -2.07 -3.23
CA ASP A 327 -14.31 -1.35 -4.15
C ASP A 327 -15.31 -2.30 -4.81
N ALA A 328 -14.86 -3.47 -5.25
CA ALA A 328 -15.72 -4.51 -5.80
C ALA A 328 -16.66 -5.12 -4.74
N ALA A 329 -16.16 -5.34 -3.52
CA ALA A 329 -16.96 -5.87 -2.42
C ALA A 329 -18.08 -4.90 -1.95
N ARG A 330 -17.95 -3.58 -2.19
CA ARG A 330 -19.06 -2.64 -1.97
C ARG A 330 -20.24 -2.89 -2.92
N VAL A 331 -19.97 -3.36 -4.13
CA VAL A 331 -20.99 -3.72 -5.11
C VAL A 331 -21.52 -5.14 -4.84
N ARG A 332 -20.63 -6.07 -4.49
CA ARG A 332 -20.99 -7.47 -4.20
C ARG A 332 -20.25 -7.98 -2.94
N PRO A 333 -20.84 -7.87 -1.74
CA PRO A 333 -20.19 -8.22 -0.47
C PRO A 333 -19.68 -9.66 -0.40
N GLU A 334 -20.31 -10.59 -1.12
CA GLU A 334 -19.94 -12.01 -1.16
C GLU A 334 -18.56 -12.27 -1.78
N LEU A 335 -17.95 -11.26 -2.41
CA LEU A 335 -16.56 -11.30 -2.87
C LEU A 335 -15.56 -11.55 -1.75
N ILE A 336 -15.87 -11.09 -0.54
CA ILE A 336 -15.08 -11.36 0.66
C ILE A 336 -15.96 -12.23 1.56
N PRO A 337 -15.79 -13.57 1.53
CA PRO A 337 -16.65 -14.46 2.30
C PRO A 337 -16.53 -14.18 3.81
N ALA A 338 -17.65 -14.26 4.52
CA ALA A 338 -17.65 -14.20 5.97
C ALA A 338 -16.77 -15.31 6.56
N GLY A 339 -15.98 -14.97 7.57
CA GLY A 339 -14.99 -15.82 8.21
C GLY A 339 -13.70 -16.02 7.42
N SER A 340 -13.59 -15.50 6.18
CA SER A 340 -12.37 -15.60 5.37
C SER A 340 -11.19 -14.86 6.00
N LEU A 341 -9.95 -15.17 5.60
CA LEU A 341 -8.79 -14.43 6.10
C LEU A 341 -8.89 -12.95 5.72
N SER A 342 -9.31 -12.66 4.47
CA SER A 342 -9.59 -11.31 3.99
C SER A 342 -10.47 -10.52 4.97
N GLU A 343 -11.61 -11.08 5.41
CA GLU A 343 -12.49 -10.42 6.37
C GLU A 343 -11.79 -10.22 7.73
N ARG A 344 -11.13 -11.26 8.26
CA ARG A 344 -10.52 -11.23 9.59
C ARG A 344 -9.38 -10.21 9.72
N ILE A 345 -8.61 -10.00 8.66
CA ILE A 345 -7.48 -9.06 8.69
C ILE A 345 -7.91 -7.61 8.53
N ALA A 346 -9.13 -7.34 8.03
CA ALA A 346 -9.58 -6.00 7.67
C ALA A 346 -9.52 -5.00 8.84
N SER A 347 -9.66 -5.47 10.09
CA SER A 347 -9.57 -4.64 11.30
C SER A 347 -8.16 -4.56 11.90
N ARG A 348 -7.16 -5.20 11.31
CA ARG A 348 -5.78 -5.33 11.83
C ARG A 348 -4.74 -4.78 10.87
N LEU A 349 -5.19 -4.18 9.76
CA LEU A 349 -4.32 -3.70 8.71
C LEU A 349 -3.36 -2.63 9.26
N TRP A 350 -2.10 -2.81 8.93
CA TRP A 350 -1.08 -1.81 9.11
C TRP A 350 -0.97 -1.00 7.82
N SER A 351 -0.85 0.32 7.92
CA SER A 351 -0.65 1.17 6.75
C SER A 351 0.78 1.09 6.24
N SER A 352 0.98 0.32 5.18
CA SER A 352 1.98 0.62 4.15
C SER A 352 1.26 1.08 2.90
N SER A 353 1.94 1.93 2.11
CA SER A 353 1.41 2.39 0.83
C SER A 353 1.48 1.31 -0.26
N LEU A 354 2.38 0.35 -0.09
CA LEU A 354 2.70 -0.67 -1.08
C LEU A 354 2.14 -2.04 -0.73
N TRP A 355 2.44 -2.52 0.47
CA TRP A 355 2.20 -3.89 0.86
C TRP A 355 1.05 -3.99 1.85
N MET A 356 0.26 -5.03 1.70
CA MET A 356 -0.68 -5.44 2.73
C MET A 356 0.08 -6.12 3.86
N ALA A 357 0.10 -5.47 5.02
CA ALA A 357 0.57 -6.04 6.26
C ALA A 357 -0.52 -5.90 7.33
N TRP A 358 -0.55 -6.80 8.30
CA TRP A 358 -1.41 -6.65 9.47
C TRP A 358 -0.69 -7.09 10.73
N THR A 359 -1.12 -6.53 11.86
CA THR A 359 -0.69 -6.96 13.18
C THR A 359 -1.09 -8.41 13.40
N ALA A 360 -0.10 -9.27 13.63
CA ALA A 360 -0.35 -10.67 13.94
C ALA A 360 -1.06 -10.75 15.30
N ALA A 361 -2.08 -11.59 15.41
CA ALA A 361 -2.62 -11.89 16.74
C ALA A 361 -1.48 -12.45 17.61
N PRO A 362 -1.45 -12.12 18.91
CA PRO A 362 -0.59 -12.83 19.84
C PRO A 362 -0.77 -14.33 19.59
N LEU A 363 0.33 -15.07 19.54
CA LEU A 363 0.28 -16.54 19.62
C LEU A 363 -0.09 -16.88 21.07
N GLU A 364 -1.24 -16.42 21.55
CA GLU A 364 -1.82 -17.00 22.74
C GLU A 364 -2.05 -18.46 22.37
N MET A 365 -1.39 -19.36 23.11
CA MET A 365 -1.66 -20.79 23.09
C MET A 365 -3.16 -20.96 23.13
N ALA A 366 -3.78 -21.18 21.97
CA ALA A 366 -5.22 -21.25 21.84
C ALA A 366 -5.67 -22.38 22.76
N ALA A 367 -6.19 -22.02 23.93
CA ALA A 367 -6.93 -22.95 24.75
C ALA A 367 -8.01 -23.51 23.80
N PRO A 368 -8.12 -24.84 23.67
CA PRO A 368 -8.95 -25.45 22.64
C PRO A 368 -10.32 -24.81 22.70
N VAL A 369 -10.70 -24.15 21.60
CA VAL A 369 -12.02 -23.57 21.42
C VAL A 369 -12.98 -24.72 21.62
N GLN A 370 -13.61 -24.79 22.80
CA GLN A 370 -14.58 -25.82 23.05
C GLN A 370 -15.65 -25.70 21.96
N PRO A 371 -16.01 -26.80 21.29
CA PRO A 371 -17.06 -26.77 20.29
C PRO A 371 -18.26 -26.10 20.94
N ARG A 372 -18.76 -25.07 20.25
CA ARG A 372 -19.88 -24.25 20.67
C ARG A 372 -21.11 -25.15 20.67
N SER A 373 -21.25 -25.94 21.73
CA SER A 373 -22.40 -26.81 21.96
C SER A 373 -23.65 -25.96 21.81
N GLU A 374 -24.56 -26.47 20.98
CA GLU A 374 -25.87 -25.91 20.68
C GLU A 374 -26.44 -25.19 21.91
N ARG A 375 -26.59 -23.87 21.75
CA ARG A 375 -27.04 -22.96 22.79
C ARG A 375 -28.49 -23.31 23.14
N ARG A 376 -28.65 -24.14 24.16
CA ARG A 376 -29.90 -24.34 24.89
C ARG A 376 -30.42 -22.95 25.30
N ALA A 377 -31.63 -22.60 24.86
CA ALA A 377 -32.25 -21.30 25.11
C ALA A 377 -32.28 -20.98 26.62
N PRO A 378 -31.74 -19.84 27.07
CA PRO A 378 -31.96 -19.39 28.43
C PRO A 378 -33.35 -18.76 28.54
N ALA A 379 -34.23 -19.39 29.32
CA ALA A 379 -35.40 -18.72 29.85
C ALA A 379 -34.94 -17.68 30.89
N ASN A 380 -35.47 -16.46 30.76
CA ASN A 380 -35.40 -15.35 31.72
C ASN A 380 -34.03 -14.72 31.96
N THR A 381 -33.49 -14.08 30.92
CA THR A 381 -32.59 -12.91 31.10
C THR A 381 -33.43 -11.65 30.83
N PRO A 382 -33.47 -10.66 31.74
CA PRO A 382 -34.10 -9.37 31.44
C PRO A 382 -33.44 -8.76 30.20
N PRO A 383 -34.19 -8.05 29.33
CA PRO A 383 -33.64 -7.49 28.11
C PRO A 383 -32.44 -6.61 28.47
N PRO A 384 -31.30 -6.73 27.76
CA PRO A 384 -30.23 -5.77 27.89
C PRO A 384 -30.83 -4.40 27.59
N ALA A 385 -30.56 -3.42 28.45
CA ALA A 385 -30.91 -2.04 28.18
C ALA A 385 -30.37 -1.70 26.79
N GLU A 386 -31.25 -1.39 25.84
CA GLU A 386 -30.89 -0.83 24.54
C GLU A 386 -30.16 0.48 24.80
N VAL A 387 -28.82 0.39 24.83
CA VAL A 387 -27.94 1.55 24.75
C VAL A 387 -28.20 2.19 23.39
N LYS A 388 -28.50 3.49 23.40
CA LYS A 388 -28.80 4.27 22.21
C LYS A 388 -27.52 4.57 21.42
N VAL A 389 -27.00 3.56 20.72
CA VAL A 389 -25.78 3.64 19.90
C VAL A 389 -25.79 4.85 18.96
N ALA A 390 -26.97 5.24 18.44
CA ALA A 390 -27.11 6.38 17.55
C ALA A 390 -26.95 7.76 18.22
N GLU A 391 -27.41 7.93 19.47
CA GLU A 391 -27.25 9.18 20.21
C GLU A 391 -25.79 9.37 20.62
N GLU A 392 -25.14 8.30 21.08
CA GLU A 392 -23.72 8.31 21.45
C GLU A 392 -22.82 8.65 20.25
N PHE A 393 -23.07 8.05 19.09
CA PHE A 393 -22.27 8.31 17.89
C PHE A 393 -22.31 9.78 17.43
N THR A 394 -23.51 10.38 17.49
CA THR A 394 -23.71 11.78 17.12
C THR A 394 -22.92 12.69 18.05
N THR A 395 -23.06 12.48 19.37
CA THR A 395 -22.32 13.25 20.39
C THR A 395 -20.81 13.13 20.21
N VAL A 396 -20.29 11.92 19.97
CA VAL A 396 -18.85 11.70 19.77
C VAL A 396 -18.35 12.38 18.49
N SER A 397 -19.13 12.35 17.41
CA SER A 397 -18.78 13.04 16.15
C SER A 397 -18.78 14.56 16.28
N GLU A 398 -19.72 15.12 17.04
CA GLU A 398 -19.77 16.54 17.39
C GLU A 398 -18.56 16.94 18.23
N MET A 399 -18.16 16.12 19.20
CA MET A 399 -16.97 16.36 20.03
C MET A 399 -15.68 16.38 19.20
N ILE A 400 -15.51 15.47 18.23
CA ILE A 400 -14.37 15.49 17.31
C ILE A 400 -14.34 16.80 16.50
N THR A 401 -15.51 17.22 16.01
CA THR A 401 -15.66 18.46 15.24
C THR A 401 -15.32 19.68 16.10
N ALA A 402 -15.79 19.71 17.35
CA ALA A 402 -15.48 20.76 18.32
C ALA A 402 -13.98 20.79 18.66
N GLY A 403 -13.37 19.64 18.94
CA GLY A 403 -11.94 19.53 19.21
C GLY A 403 -11.07 20.01 18.06
N LEU A 404 -11.34 19.55 16.84
CA LEU A 404 -10.57 19.98 15.66
C LEU A 404 -10.86 21.43 15.24
N SER A 405 -11.87 22.09 15.82
CA SER A 405 -12.08 23.54 15.64
C SER A 405 -11.08 24.39 16.43
N HIS A 406 -10.39 23.83 17.44
CA HIS A 406 -9.33 24.50 18.18
C HIS A 406 -7.96 24.43 17.46
N PRO A 407 -7.23 25.55 17.30
CA PRO A 407 -5.90 25.57 16.67
C PRO A 407 -4.87 24.66 17.33
N GLU A 408 -4.86 24.58 18.66
CA GLU A 408 -3.91 23.80 19.45
C GLU A 408 -4.09 22.29 19.19
N LEU A 409 -5.33 21.81 19.21
CA LEU A 409 -5.66 20.42 18.91
C LEU A 409 -5.39 20.04 17.46
N ARG A 410 -5.57 20.97 16.50
CA ARG A 410 -5.12 20.76 15.11
C ARG A 410 -3.61 20.68 15.00
N GLY A 411 -2.89 21.54 15.73
CA GLY A 411 -1.42 21.51 15.81
C GLY A 411 -0.94 20.15 16.26
N TRP A 412 -1.49 19.64 17.37
CA TRP A 412 -1.25 18.29 17.86
C TRP A 412 -1.61 17.22 16.83
N PHE A 413 -2.82 17.27 16.25
CA PHE A 413 -3.27 16.27 15.27
C PHE A 413 -2.36 16.19 14.04
N ARG A 414 -1.86 17.33 13.54
CA ARG A 414 -0.86 17.36 12.47
C ARG A 414 0.44 16.71 12.90
N GLY A 415 0.92 17.05 14.10
CA GLY A 415 2.12 16.45 14.70
C GLY A 415 1.98 14.95 14.80
N ALA A 416 0.98 14.47 15.53
CA ALA A 416 0.65 13.05 15.72
C ALA A 416 0.48 12.27 14.40
N ARG A 417 -0.03 12.91 13.35
CA ARG A 417 -0.15 12.33 12.00
C ARG A 417 1.18 12.31 11.23
N SER A 418 2.08 13.24 11.50
CA SER A 418 3.38 13.34 10.82
C SER A 418 4.46 12.53 11.54
N SER A 419 4.29 12.31 12.85
CA SER A 419 5.15 11.49 13.71
C SER A 419 5.12 10.00 13.36
N SER A 420 4.31 9.56 12.39
CA SER A 420 4.41 8.20 11.83
C SER A 420 5.65 8.00 10.94
N GLY A 421 6.53 8.99 10.78
CA GLY A 421 7.70 8.89 9.90
C GLY A 421 9.01 9.52 10.39
N ASP A 422 9.07 10.19 11.56
CA ASP A 422 10.30 10.82 12.05
C ASP A 422 10.45 10.57 13.57
N GLY A 423 11.56 9.92 13.95
CA GLY A 423 11.76 9.25 15.23
C GLY A 423 11.81 10.16 16.45
N PHE A 424 10.81 10.05 17.32
CA PHE A 424 10.90 10.40 18.73
C PHE A 424 10.80 9.10 19.55
N GLU A 425 11.76 8.89 20.46
CA GLU A 425 11.91 7.67 21.28
C GLU A 425 11.22 7.82 22.65
N GLY A 426 10.38 6.84 23.01
CA GLY A 426 10.68 5.96 24.14
C GLY A 426 9.88 6.16 25.43
N LEU A 427 8.55 6.29 25.37
CA LEU A 427 7.69 6.18 26.55
C LEU A 427 6.40 5.37 26.25
N GLU A 428 6.02 4.45 27.14
CA GLU A 428 4.82 3.58 27.06
C GLU A 428 3.47 4.32 26.88
N TRP A 429 3.48 5.66 26.90
CA TRP A 429 2.32 6.53 26.69
C TRP A 429 2.16 6.94 25.21
N GLU A 430 3.08 6.52 24.33
CA GLU A 430 3.15 6.92 22.91
C GLU A 430 2.09 6.26 22.01
N ASP A 431 1.60 5.06 22.36
CA ASP A 431 0.47 4.42 21.65
C ASP A 431 -0.83 5.24 21.76
N GLU A 432 -0.96 6.09 22.78
CA GLU A 432 -2.11 6.99 22.93
C GLU A 432 -2.03 8.24 22.03
N LEU A 433 -0.83 8.61 21.55
CA LEU A 433 -0.61 9.84 20.80
C LEU A 433 -0.68 9.68 19.28
N HIS A 434 -0.54 8.46 18.74
CA HIS A 434 -0.54 8.25 17.28
C HIS A 434 -1.94 8.29 16.67
N ILE A 435 -2.11 9.01 15.55
CA ILE A 435 -3.35 8.97 14.77
C ILE A 435 -3.25 7.88 13.71
N THR A 436 -4.12 6.88 13.81
CA THR A 436 -4.26 5.80 12.82
C THR A 436 -4.83 6.32 11.50
N PRO A 437 -4.63 5.62 10.37
CA PRO A 437 -5.23 5.99 9.09
C PRO A 437 -6.75 6.11 9.12
N ALA A 438 -7.43 5.23 9.85
CA ALA A 438 -8.89 5.27 9.99
C ALA A 438 -9.36 6.50 10.78
N GLU A 439 -8.68 6.84 11.87
CA GLU A 439 -8.92 8.08 12.63
C GLU A 439 -8.65 9.32 11.75
N ALA A 440 -7.57 9.32 10.96
CA ALA A 440 -7.27 10.41 10.04
C ALA A 440 -8.35 10.55 8.95
N ALA A 441 -8.91 9.45 8.45
CA ALA A 441 -9.98 9.46 7.47
C ALA A 441 -11.29 10.00 8.07
N VAL A 442 -11.65 9.57 9.28
CA VAL A 442 -12.77 10.12 10.06
C VAL A 442 -12.61 11.63 10.28
N ALA A 443 -11.44 12.07 10.74
CA ALA A 443 -11.15 13.48 10.95
C ALA A 443 -11.32 14.31 9.67
N ARG A 444 -10.80 13.82 8.53
CA ARG A 444 -10.95 14.51 7.24
C ARG A 444 -12.39 14.68 6.81
N LEU A 445 -13.25 13.71 7.12
CA LEU A 445 -14.65 13.74 6.76
C LEU A 445 -15.46 14.66 7.68
N LEU A 446 -15.18 14.63 9.00
CA LEU A 446 -15.88 15.46 9.99
C LEU A 446 -15.40 16.91 10.02
N TYR A 447 -14.09 17.12 10.01
CA TYR A 447 -13.46 18.45 10.04
C TYR A 447 -12.10 18.43 9.32
N PRO A 448 -12.04 18.76 8.01
CA PRO A 448 -10.80 18.75 7.25
C PRO A 448 -9.70 19.62 7.90
N VAL A 449 -8.61 18.97 8.33
CA VAL A 449 -7.43 19.65 8.89
C VAL A 449 -6.41 19.87 7.76
N ALA A 450 -6.16 21.14 7.43
CA ALA A 450 -5.16 21.55 6.44
C ALA A 450 -3.72 21.32 6.96
N ALA A 451 -2.72 21.40 6.07
CA ALA A 451 -1.33 21.14 6.43
C ALA A 451 -0.74 22.20 7.40
N ASN A 452 -1.33 23.40 7.45
CA ASN A 452 -0.96 24.47 8.39
C ASN A 452 -2.17 25.37 8.71
N GLU A 453 -2.05 26.23 9.72
CA GLU A 453 -3.13 27.12 10.16
C GLU A 453 -3.50 28.19 9.11
N GLU A 454 -2.56 28.67 8.31
CA GLU A 454 -2.85 29.64 7.25
C GLU A 454 -3.82 29.05 6.21
N GLN A 455 -3.55 27.81 5.77
CA GLN A 455 -4.45 27.06 4.90
C GLN A 455 -5.77 26.73 5.60
N GLN A 456 -5.74 26.45 6.91
CA GLN A 456 -6.96 26.16 7.67
C GLN A 456 -7.96 27.33 7.62
N HIS A 457 -7.49 28.58 7.71
CA HIS A 457 -8.36 29.74 7.55
C HIS A 457 -9.03 29.81 6.18
N ARG A 458 -8.33 29.39 5.12
CA ARG A 458 -8.91 29.29 3.77
C ARG A 458 -9.98 28.20 3.71
N PHE A 459 -9.71 27.02 4.28
CA PHE A 459 -10.68 25.92 4.37
C PHE A 459 -11.93 26.33 5.16
N ALA A 460 -11.76 27.01 6.30
CA ALA A 460 -12.86 27.49 7.12
C ALA A 460 -13.72 28.53 6.36
N SER A 461 -13.09 29.42 5.59
CA SER A 461 -13.80 30.40 4.76
C SER A 461 -14.64 29.73 3.68
N VAL A 462 -14.08 28.72 3.00
CA VAL A 462 -14.81 27.92 1.99
C VAL A 462 -15.93 27.12 2.63
N ALA A 463 -15.68 26.46 3.77
CA ALA A 463 -16.69 25.69 4.49
C ALA A 463 -17.84 26.57 4.99
N THR A 464 -17.56 27.80 5.43
CA THR A 464 -18.60 28.76 5.85
C THR A 464 -19.45 29.20 4.66
N TRP A 465 -18.80 29.44 3.52
CA TRP A 465 -19.49 29.74 2.27
C TRP A 465 -20.37 28.56 1.80
N MET A 466 -19.87 27.33 1.87
CA MET A 466 -20.63 26.12 1.56
C MET A 466 -21.79 25.89 2.53
N LYS A 467 -21.58 26.01 3.85
CA LYS A 467 -22.65 25.91 4.85
C LYS A 467 -23.74 26.96 4.66
N THR A 468 -23.40 28.16 4.16
CA THR A 468 -24.39 29.20 3.82
C THR A 468 -25.25 28.79 2.62
N GLN A 469 -24.69 28.04 1.67
CA GLN A 469 -25.44 27.44 0.55
C GLN A 469 -26.26 26.22 0.98
N GLU A 470 -25.70 25.37 1.85
CA GLU A 470 -26.31 24.12 2.35
C GLU A 470 -27.34 24.32 3.46
N SER A 471 -27.31 25.44 4.19
CA SER A 471 -28.35 25.80 5.17
C SER A 471 -29.76 25.85 4.55
N LYS A 472 -29.87 25.97 3.22
CA LYS A 472 -31.14 25.84 2.47
C LYS A 472 -31.58 24.40 2.20
N ARG A 473 -30.73 23.40 2.48
CA ARG A 473 -30.96 21.96 2.29
C ARG A 473 -30.61 21.22 3.60
N ARG A 474 -31.57 21.17 4.53
CA ARG A 474 -31.63 20.34 5.77
C ARG A 474 -30.29 19.92 6.41
N SER A 475 -30.06 20.41 7.63
CA SER A 475 -29.11 19.82 8.59
C SER A 475 -29.53 18.38 8.92
N SER A 476 -28.88 17.40 8.29
CA SER A 476 -28.86 16.03 8.80
C SER A 476 -27.57 15.84 9.58
N ALA A 477 -27.67 15.41 10.83
CA ALA A 477 -26.54 14.86 11.56
C ALA A 477 -25.86 13.77 10.71
N VAL A 478 -24.54 13.68 10.79
CA VAL A 478 -23.78 12.65 10.05
C VAL A 478 -24.10 11.30 10.68
N ASP A 479 -24.91 10.50 10.00
CA ASP A 479 -25.24 9.15 10.43
C ASP A 479 -24.07 8.18 10.17
N LEU A 480 -23.90 7.18 11.04
CA LEU A 480 -22.83 6.18 10.96
C LEU A 480 -22.79 5.52 9.57
N MET A 481 -23.94 5.15 9.01
CA MET A 481 -23.98 4.46 7.70
C MET A 481 -23.56 5.38 6.56
N THR A 482 -23.86 6.67 6.66
CA THR A 482 -23.38 7.68 5.69
C THR A 482 -21.86 7.78 5.74
N MET A 483 -21.29 7.77 6.96
CA MET A 483 -19.84 7.82 7.14
C MET A 483 -19.16 6.54 6.65
N CYS A 484 -19.73 5.36 6.93
CA CYS A 484 -19.22 4.07 6.43
C CYS A 484 -19.18 4.03 4.91
N SER A 485 -20.25 4.51 4.27
CA SER A 485 -20.30 4.61 2.80
C SER A 485 -19.27 5.59 2.25
N ALA A 486 -19.08 6.74 2.90
CA ALA A 486 -18.14 7.77 2.45
C ALA A 486 -16.67 7.34 2.64
N LEU A 487 -16.36 6.65 3.73
CA LEU A 487 -15.02 6.16 4.04
C LEU A 487 -14.71 4.82 3.38
N GLY A 488 -15.75 4.08 2.97
CA GLY A 488 -15.62 2.73 2.46
C GLY A 488 -15.09 1.74 3.49
N LEU A 489 -15.41 1.97 4.77
CA LEU A 489 -14.97 1.17 5.93
C LEU A 489 -16.17 0.45 6.58
N PRO A 490 -15.96 -0.72 7.21
CA PRO A 490 -17.00 -1.40 7.98
C PRO A 490 -17.50 -0.55 9.17
N PRO A 491 -18.79 -0.65 9.56
CA PRO A 491 -19.35 0.10 10.70
C PRO A 491 -18.55 -0.01 11.98
N THR A 492 -18.11 -1.22 12.34
CA THR A 492 -17.31 -1.46 13.55
C THR A 492 -15.94 -0.79 13.51
N THR A 493 -15.35 -0.64 12.33
CA THR A 493 -14.08 0.09 12.14
C THR A 493 -14.29 1.59 12.28
N VAL A 494 -15.37 2.12 11.70
CA VAL A 494 -15.72 3.55 11.82
C VAL A 494 -16.06 3.91 13.26
N GLU A 495 -16.89 3.11 13.94
CA GLU A 495 -17.21 3.29 15.37
C GLU A 495 -15.96 3.30 16.24
N ARG A 496 -15.05 2.32 16.04
CA ARG A 496 -13.80 2.26 16.79
C ARG A 496 -12.91 3.46 16.52
N ALA A 497 -12.79 3.89 15.26
CA ALA A 497 -11.98 5.04 14.87
C ALA A 497 -12.54 6.35 15.43
N VAL A 498 -13.86 6.54 15.37
CA VAL A 498 -14.57 7.69 15.95
C VAL A 498 -14.36 7.73 17.47
N GLY A 499 -14.66 6.63 18.18
CA GLY A 499 -14.48 6.57 19.64
C GLY A 499 -13.03 6.67 20.11
N SER A 500 -12.08 6.18 19.32
CA SER A 500 -10.65 6.29 19.61
C SER A 500 -10.13 7.73 19.41
N LEU A 501 -10.41 8.34 18.25
CA LEU A 501 -10.03 9.73 17.96
C LEU A 501 -10.62 10.71 18.97
N ALA A 502 -11.89 10.51 19.33
CA ALA A 502 -12.60 11.28 20.34
C ALA A 502 -11.87 11.30 21.69
N ARG A 503 -11.53 10.12 22.24
CA ARG A 503 -10.81 10.03 23.51
C ARG A 503 -9.44 10.69 23.46
N LYS A 504 -8.72 10.57 22.34
CA LYS A 504 -7.41 11.23 22.16
C LYS A 504 -7.54 12.75 22.14
N LEU A 505 -8.55 13.28 21.43
CA LEU A 505 -8.83 14.72 21.41
C LEU A 505 -9.26 15.23 22.78
N GLU A 506 -10.05 14.47 23.54
CA GLU A 506 -10.45 14.81 24.91
C GLU A 506 -9.25 14.84 25.87
N ALA A 507 -8.40 13.81 25.84
CA ALA A 507 -7.17 13.76 26.64
C ALA A 507 -6.27 14.98 26.33
N GLN A 508 -6.07 15.26 25.04
CA GLN A 508 -5.25 16.40 24.63
C GLN A 508 -5.90 17.75 24.95
N ALA A 509 -7.23 17.84 24.94
CA ALA A 509 -7.95 19.05 25.33
C ALA A 509 -7.74 19.35 26.83
N LEU A 510 -7.72 18.33 27.68
CA LEU A 510 -7.42 18.48 29.10
C LEU A 510 -6.00 19.03 29.32
N ASP A 511 -5.00 18.53 28.58
CA ASP A 511 -3.62 19.01 28.64
C ASP A 511 -3.49 20.48 28.23
N PHE A 512 -4.29 20.92 27.25
CA PHE A 512 -4.35 22.33 26.83
C PHE A 512 -5.36 23.18 27.63
N ASN A 513 -6.04 22.61 28.62
CA ASN A 513 -7.11 23.26 29.40
C ASN A 513 -8.26 23.81 28.52
N ILE A 514 -8.62 23.07 27.47
CA ILE A 514 -9.72 23.34 26.53
C ILE A 514 -10.94 22.52 26.96
N LYS A 515 -12.14 23.12 26.95
CA LYS A 515 -13.41 22.42 27.17
C LYS A 515 -14.04 22.08 25.83
N LEU A 516 -14.26 20.79 25.58
CA LEU A 516 -14.94 20.28 24.38
C LEU A 516 -16.46 20.21 24.56
#